data_AF-A0A519Y6S3-F1
#
_entry.id   AF-A0A519Y6S3-F1
#
_cell.length_a   1.000
_cell.length_b   1.000
_cell.length_c   1.000
_cell.angle_alpha   90.00
_cell.angle_beta   90.00
_cell.angle_gamma   90.00
#
_symmetry.space_group_name_H-M   'P 1'
#
loop_
_entity.id
_entity.type
_entity.pdbx_description
1 polymer ?
#
loop_
_entity_poly.entity_id
_entity_poly.type
_entity_poly.pdbx_seq_one_letter_code
_entity_poly.pdbx_strand_id
1 'polypeptide(L)'
;MMEQDYHPSLSLLARTATLSWQQQLRQSVRLYLALGANPLVETELEGILQKTEEELLGFLLEGEPPTAAARQQAQTFLDMAQNELLASETDVQQLLREAVPTR
;
A
#
# COMPACT_ATOMS: atom_id res chain seq x y z
N MET A 1 2.78 17.60 26.45
CA MET A 1 3.07 16.20 26.09
C MET A 1 4.29 16.25 25.20
N MET A 2 5.38 15.58 25.59
CA MET A 2 6.58 15.50 24.75
C MET A 2 6.23 14.61 23.56
N GLU A 3 6.21 15.19 22.35
CA GLU A 3 6.25 14.44 21.10
C GLU A 3 7.55 13.63 21.15
N GLN A 4 7.44 12.33 21.39
CA GLN A 4 8.58 11.45 21.20
C GLN A 4 8.75 11.32 19.69
N ASP A 5 9.89 11.82 19.19
CA ASP A 5 10.35 11.58 17.82
C ASP A 5 10.48 10.07 17.62
N TYR A 6 9.39 9.47 17.15
CA TYR A 6 9.34 8.05 16.83
C TYR A 6 10.17 7.85 15.57
N HIS A 7 11.34 7.24 15.74
CA HIS A 7 12.19 6.83 14.63
C HIS A 7 11.69 5.50 14.09
N PRO A 8 11.55 5.35 12.76
CA PRO A 8 11.10 4.09 12.18
C PRO A 8 12.11 3.01 12.56
N SER A 9 11.59 1.90 13.07
CA SER A 9 12.46 0.77 13.38
C SER A 9 13.09 0.25 12.08
N LEU A 10 14.30 -0.29 12.17
CA LEU A 10 14.91 -1.02 11.05
C LEU A 10 13.99 -2.16 10.54
N SER A 11 13.12 -2.68 11.42
CA SER A 11 12.14 -3.71 11.09
C SER A 11 11.09 -3.21 10.10
N LEU A 12 10.63 -1.95 10.22
CA LEU A 12 9.69 -1.35 9.28
C LEU A 12 10.28 -1.31 7.87
N LEU A 13 11.52 -0.82 7.73
CA LEU A 13 12.23 -0.78 6.44
C LEU A 13 12.53 -2.18 5.88
N ALA A 14 12.82 -3.15 6.75
CA ALA A 14 13.04 -4.53 6.31
C ALA A 14 11.75 -5.15 5.75
N ARG A 15 10.59 -4.79 6.30
CA ARG A 15 9.29 -5.30 5.83
C ARG A 15 8.90 -4.81 4.46
N THR A 16 9.21 -3.57 4.12
CA THR A 16 8.93 -3.03 2.78
C THR A 16 9.75 -3.74 1.69
N ALA A 17 10.84 -4.44 2.06
CA ALA A 17 11.63 -5.25 1.15
C ALA A 17 11.10 -6.69 0.96
N THR A 18 10.06 -7.09 1.71
CA THR A 18 9.49 -8.45 1.57
C THR A 18 8.65 -8.58 0.31
N LEU A 19 8.74 -9.74 -0.34
CA LEU A 19 7.99 -10.02 -1.57
C LEU A 19 6.48 -9.95 -1.36
N SER A 20 5.98 -10.47 -0.23
CA SER A 20 4.55 -10.44 0.10
C SER A 20 4.01 -9.02 0.19
N TRP A 21 4.74 -8.13 0.88
CA TRP A 21 4.36 -6.74 1.00
C TRP A 21 4.41 -6.02 -0.35
N GLN A 22 5.46 -6.23 -1.15
CA GLN A 22 5.56 -5.66 -2.50
C GLN A 22 4.43 -6.13 -3.42
N GLN A 23 4.04 -7.40 -3.34
CA GLN A 23 2.92 -7.94 -4.12
C GLN A 23 1.58 -7.32 -3.72
N GLN A 24 1.31 -7.20 -2.41
CA GLN A 24 0.11 -6.53 -1.91
C GLN A 24 0.08 -5.04 -2.26
N LEU A 25 1.23 -4.35 -2.19
CA LEU A 25 1.36 -2.95 -2.60
C LEU A 25 1.01 -2.79 -4.09
N ARG A 26 1.57 -3.62 -4.96
CA ARG A 26 1.24 -3.64 -6.40
C ARG A 26 -0.25 -3.90 -6.63
N GLN A 27 -0.86 -4.82 -5.86
CA GLN A 27 -2.28 -5.11 -5.93
C GLN A 27 -3.14 -3.90 -5.51
N SER A 28 -2.78 -3.22 -4.43
CA SER A 28 -3.45 -1.98 -3.99
C SER A 28 -3.42 -0.92 -5.09
N VAL A 29 -2.25 -0.65 -5.71
CA VAL A 29 -2.15 0.32 -6.81
C VAL A 29 -2.96 -0.12 -8.03
N ARG A 30 -3.00 -1.42 -8.35
CA ARG A 30 -3.85 -1.94 -9.44
C ARG A 30 -5.34 -1.72 -9.19
N LEU A 31 -5.80 -1.94 -7.95
CA LEU A 31 -7.19 -1.71 -7.57
C LEU A 31 -7.54 -0.21 -7.68
N TYR A 32 -6.64 0.67 -7.23
CA TYR A 32 -6.79 2.12 -7.38
C TYR A 32 -6.91 2.52 -8.86
N LEU A 33 -6.04 2.01 -9.73
CA LEU A 33 -6.10 2.27 -11.16
C LEU A 33 -7.39 1.71 -11.81
N ALA A 34 -7.89 0.58 -11.32
CA ALA A 34 -9.12 -0.04 -11.82
C ALA A 34 -10.39 0.72 -11.43
N LEU A 35 -10.41 1.40 -10.26
CA LEU A 35 -11.52 2.26 -9.85
C LEU A 35 -11.81 3.36 -10.88
N GLY A 36 -10.77 3.99 -11.41
CA GLY A 36 -10.91 5.01 -12.46
C GLY A 36 -11.37 4.46 -13.81
N ALA A 37 -11.33 3.15 -14.02
CA ALA A 37 -11.61 2.50 -15.30
C ALA A 37 -13.02 1.90 -15.40
N ASN A 38 -13.65 1.50 -14.29
CA ASN A 38 -14.95 0.83 -14.33
C ASN A 38 -15.92 1.28 -13.21
N PRO A 39 -16.85 2.21 -13.51
CA PRO A 39 -17.79 2.74 -12.51
C PRO A 39 -18.87 1.73 -12.08
N LEU A 40 -19.03 0.59 -12.77
CA LEU A 40 -20.08 -0.40 -12.45
C LEU A 40 -19.72 -1.29 -11.25
N VAL A 41 -18.42 -1.36 -10.90
CA VAL A 41 -17.89 -2.18 -9.81
C VAL A 41 -17.14 -1.35 -8.77
N GLU A 42 -17.29 -0.02 -8.82
CA GLU A 42 -16.55 0.94 -8.00
C GLU A 42 -16.64 0.60 -6.50
N THR A 43 -17.84 0.42 -5.96
CA THR A 43 -18.04 0.10 -4.54
C THR A 43 -17.41 -1.24 -4.11
N GLU A 44 -17.44 -2.25 -4.97
CA GLU A 44 -16.81 -3.54 -4.68
C GLU A 44 -15.28 -3.41 -4.66
N LEU A 45 -14.73 -2.72 -5.67
CA LEU A 45 -13.30 -2.44 -5.78
C LEU A 45 -12.79 -1.56 -4.63
N GLU A 46 -13.56 -0.56 -4.19
CA GLU A 46 -13.23 0.28 -3.03
C GLU A 46 -13.12 -0.57 -1.76
N GLY A 47 -14.07 -1.47 -1.53
CA GLY A 47 -14.04 -2.37 -0.38
C GLY A 47 -12.81 -3.30 -0.39
N ILE A 48 -12.44 -3.82 -1.56
CA ILE A 48 -11.25 -4.66 -1.72
C ILE A 48 -9.97 -3.82 -1.51
N LEU A 49 -9.92 -2.61 -2.05
CA LEU A 49 -8.80 -1.69 -1.90
C LEU A 49 -8.58 -1.34 -0.42
N GLN A 50 -9.63 -0.90 0.28
CA GLN A 50 -9.56 -0.56 1.70
C GLN A 50 -9.03 -1.73 2.53
N LYS A 51 -9.57 -2.93 2.32
CA LYS A 51 -9.10 -4.13 3.02
C LYS A 51 -7.63 -4.44 2.73
N THR A 52 -7.21 -4.31 1.47
CA THR A 52 -5.81 -4.54 1.06
C THR A 52 -4.86 -3.54 1.75
N GLU A 53 -5.27 -2.27 1.87
CA GLU A 53 -4.49 -1.24 2.55
C GLU A 53 -4.43 -1.46 4.06
N GLU A 54 -5.53 -1.90 4.68
CA GLU A 54 -5.55 -2.29 6.09
C GLU A 54 -4.60 -3.47 6.38
N GLU A 55 -4.54 -4.47 5.48
CA GLU A 55 -3.60 -5.59 5.58
C GLU A 55 -2.13 -5.13 5.44
N LEU A 56 -1.83 -4.25 4.47
CA LEU A 56 -0.50 -3.66 4.29
C LEU A 56 -0.05 -2.88 5.52
N LEU A 57 -0.95 -2.06 6.08
CA LEU A 57 -0.68 -1.28 7.28
C LEU A 57 -0.47 -2.20 8.49
N GLY A 58 -1.29 -3.26 8.62
CA GLY A 58 -1.15 -4.27 9.66
C GLY A 58 0.21 -4.97 9.60
N PHE A 59 0.68 -5.30 8.39
CA PHE A 59 2.00 -5.89 8.19
C PHE A 59 3.13 -4.96 8.63
N LEU A 60 3.08 -3.68 8.25
CA LEU A 60 4.08 -2.70 8.67
C LEU A 60 4.13 -2.52 10.20
N LEU A 61 2.97 -2.57 10.85
CA LEU A 61 2.81 -2.38 12.30
C LEU A 61 3.14 -3.61 13.15
N GLU A 62 3.42 -4.77 12.55
CA GLU A 62 3.69 -5.98 13.33
C GLU A 62 4.89 -5.75 14.29
N GLY A 63 4.77 -6.08 15.57
CA GLY A 63 5.85 -5.83 16.54
C GLY A 63 6.23 -4.36 16.77
N GLU A 64 5.53 -3.39 16.16
CA GLU A 64 5.64 -1.98 16.50
C GLU A 64 4.78 -1.66 17.73
N PRO A 65 5.12 -0.61 18.51
CA PRO A 65 4.30 -0.21 19.64
C PRO A 65 2.92 0.28 19.13
N PRO A 66 1.81 -0.09 19.80
CA PRO A 66 0.45 0.27 19.37
C PRO A 66 0.13 1.74 19.70
N THR A 67 0.85 2.65 19.05
CA THR A 67 0.80 4.09 19.26
C THR A 67 0.29 4.79 18.01
N ALA A 68 -0.32 5.95 18.18
CA ALA A 68 -0.76 6.79 17.06
C ALA A 68 0.42 7.21 16.17
N ALA A 69 1.60 7.45 16.76
CA ALA A 69 2.81 7.81 16.02
C ALA A 69 3.29 6.67 15.11
N ALA A 70 3.35 5.43 15.61
CA ALA A 70 3.72 4.27 14.80
C ALA A 70 2.74 4.05 13.64
N ARG A 71 1.44 4.19 13.91
CA ARG A 71 0.39 4.11 12.87
C ARG A 71 0.54 5.20 11.82
N GLN A 72 0.73 6.44 12.23
CA GLN A 72 0.90 7.56 11.30
C GLN A 72 2.13 7.38 10.42
N GLN A 73 3.23 6.88 10.99
CA GLN A 73 4.44 6.62 10.22
C GLN A 73 4.26 5.46 9.23
N ALA A 74 3.67 4.34 9.66
CA ALA A 74 3.37 3.23 8.76
C ALA A 74 2.45 3.66 7.60
N GLN A 75 1.45 4.50 7.88
CA GLN A 75 0.61 5.10 6.84
C GLN A 75 1.44 5.96 5.88
N THR A 76 2.33 6.82 6.40
CA THR A 76 3.20 7.66 5.57
C THR A 76 4.07 6.81 4.64
N PHE A 77 4.64 5.69 5.13
CA PHE A 77 5.41 4.77 4.29
C PHE A 77 4.57 4.09 3.21
N LEU A 78 3.35 3.66 3.55
CA LEU A 78 2.42 3.09 2.57
C LEU A 78 2.08 4.11 1.48
N ASP A 79 1.70 5.33 1.87
CA ASP A 79 1.36 6.42 0.94
C ASP A 79 2.55 6.76 0.02
N MET A 80 3.77 6.84 0.58
CA MET A 80 4.98 7.09 -0.20
C MET A 80 5.24 5.98 -1.22
N ALA A 81 5.14 4.72 -0.80
CA ALA A 81 5.40 3.58 -1.69
C ALA A 81 4.36 3.45 -2.81
N GLN A 82 3.08 3.72 -2.51
CA GLN A 82 2.03 3.79 -3.52
C GLN A 82 2.28 4.94 -4.51
N ASN A 83 2.65 6.13 -4.00
CA ASN A 83 2.97 7.28 -4.84
C ASN A 83 4.19 7.04 -5.74
N GLU A 84 5.24 6.37 -5.24
CA GLU A 84 6.41 6.01 -6.04
C GLU A 84 6.04 5.08 -7.20
N LEU A 85 5.20 4.07 -6.95
CA LEU A 85 4.70 3.19 -8.01
C LEU A 85 3.85 3.93 -9.03
N LEU A 86 2.98 4.85 -8.58
CA LEU A 86 2.12 5.66 -9.46
C LEU A 86 2.92 6.70 -10.27
N ALA A 87 4.04 7.20 -9.73
CA ALA A 87 4.90 8.15 -10.42
C ALA A 87 5.75 7.51 -11.52
N SER A 88 5.95 6.20 -11.48
CA SER A 88 6.70 5.44 -12.48
C SER A 88 5.78 4.99 -13.62
N GLU A 89 5.87 5.65 -14.78
CA GLU A 89 5.11 5.28 -15.98
C GLU A 89 5.35 3.81 -16.37
N THR A 90 6.59 3.31 -16.21
CA THR A 90 6.91 1.92 -16.53
C THR A 90 6.19 0.95 -15.60
N ASP A 91 6.17 1.22 -14.30
CA ASP A 91 5.47 0.38 -13.33
C ASP A 91 3.97 0.44 -13.54
N VAL A 92 3.40 1.63 -13.75
CA VAL A 92 1.97 1.79 -14.06
C VAL A 92 1.57 1.00 -15.31
N GLN A 93 2.35 1.10 -16.40
CA GLN A 93 2.10 0.33 -17.62
C GLN A 93 2.18 -1.18 -17.38
N GLN A 94 3.12 -1.64 -16.55
CA GLN A 94 3.20 -3.04 -16.19
C GLN A 94 1.98 -3.49 -15.37
N LEU A 95 1.58 -2.72 -14.37
CA LEU A 95 0.43 -2.99 -13.51
C LEU A 95 -0.88 -3.04 -14.31
N LEU A 96 -1.06 -2.15 -15.29
CA LEU A 96 -2.20 -2.17 -16.20
C LEU A 96 -2.22 -3.43 -17.08
N ARG A 97 -1.06 -3.89 -17.58
CA ARG A 97 -0.98 -5.14 -18.35
C ARG A 97 -1.34 -6.36 -17.51
N GLU A 98 -0.91 -6.41 -16.25
CA GLU A 98 -1.27 -7.51 -15.35
C GLU A 98 -2.76 -7.55 -15.00
N ALA A 99 -3.45 -6.40 -15.10
CA ALA A 99 -4.89 -6.30 -14.85
C ALA A 99 -5.76 -6.74 -16.05
N VAL A 100 -5.18 -6.80 -17.26
CA VAL A 100 -5.89 -7.30 -18.45
C VAL A 100 -5.70 -8.81 -18.53
N PRO A 101 -6.76 -9.63 -18.44
CA PRO A 101 -6.63 -11.06 -18.68
C PRO A 101 -6.27 -11.26 -20.16
N THR A 102 -5.06 -11.75 -20.43
CA THR A 102 -4.73 -12.34 -21.74
C THR A 102 -5.71 -13.48 -21.99
N ARG A 103 -6.61 -13.26 -22.94
CA ARG A 103 -7.56 -14.24 -23.46
C ARG A 103 -6.85 -15.43 -24.08
#